data_AF-A0A7S3M994-F1
#
_entry.id   AF-A0A7S3M994-F1
#
_cell.length_a   1.000
_cell.length_b   1.000
_cell.length_c   1.000
_cell.angle_alpha   90.00
_cell.angle_beta   90.00
_cell.angle_gamma   90.00
#
_symmetry.space_group_name_H-M   'P 1'
#
loop_
_entity.id
_entity.type
_entity.pdbx_description
1 polymer ?
#
loop_
_entity_poly.entity_id
_entity_poly.type
_entity_poly.pdbx_seq_one_letter_code
_entity_poly.pdbx_strand_id
1 'polypeptide(L)'
;FLFQEETNTSEIGKMLRACIKQSRRISSFTVKNLHVSSARAQQYTAPTLAGLTDEQAIKVQTINNNLRARHVQIEAEMDPADKDVARRKRMIYRSKQRGWLEADILMGSWAVEFVPTLSHAQLDEYETILNEETIDIFNYITGKDALPDRLKDLSLMKDLQAYALKSKVFDPIRYAEIKKTSNLT
;
A
#
# COMPACT_ATOMS: atom_id res chain seq x y z
N PHE A 1 -10.48 43.53 17.96
CA PHE A 1 -11.72 43.12 18.62
C PHE A 1 -12.42 42.12 17.70
N LEU A 2 -12.47 40.86 18.14
CA LEU A 2 -13.37 39.76 17.75
C LEU A 2 -13.80 39.66 16.27
N PHE A 3 -13.17 38.73 15.53
CA PHE A 3 -13.86 38.00 14.47
C PHE A 3 -14.15 36.60 15.00
N GLN A 4 -15.41 36.39 15.39
CA GLN A 4 -16.00 35.07 15.49
C GLN A 4 -16.22 34.54 14.07
N GLU A 5 -15.60 33.43 13.72
CA GLU A 5 -16.12 32.54 12.69
C GLU A 5 -16.14 31.12 13.26
N GLU A 6 -17.28 30.78 13.84
CA GLU A 6 -17.68 29.41 14.13
C GLU A 6 -17.95 28.68 12.80
N THR A 7 -16.90 28.18 12.14
CA THR A 7 -17.07 27.29 10.98
C THR A 7 -16.96 25.83 11.41
N ASN A 8 -18.12 25.32 11.83
CA ASN A 8 -18.69 24.06 11.35
C ASN A 8 -17.79 22.80 11.36
N THR A 9 -17.20 22.50 12.52
CA THR A 9 -16.63 21.17 12.85
C THR A 9 -17.67 20.04 12.82
N SER A 10 -18.96 20.39 12.82
CA SER A 10 -20.10 19.46 12.78
C SER A 10 -20.29 18.81 11.41
N GLU A 11 -20.14 19.55 10.31
CA GLU A 11 -20.36 19.01 8.95
C GLU A 11 -19.22 18.09 8.48
N ILE A 12 -17.97 18.43 8.80
CA ILE A 12 -16.81 17.56 8.51
C ILE A 12 -16.93 16.23 9.29
N GLY A 13 -17.37 16.31 10.55
CA GLY A 13 -17.65 15.13 11.37
C GLY A 13 -18.80 14.27 10.85
N LYS A 14 -19.84 14.88 10.24
CA LYS A 14 -20.95 14.16 9.61
C LYS A 14 -20.55 13.51 8.29
N MET A 15 -19.73 14.16 7.46
CA MET A 15 -19.16 13.57 6.24
C MET A 15 -18.26 12.38 6.53
N LEU A 16 -17.38 12.48 7.54
CA LEU A 16 -16.52 11.37 7.98
C LEU A 16 -17.36 10.17 8.47
N ARG A 17 -18.41 10.40 9.26
CA ARG A 17 -19.31 9.33 9.74
C ARG A 17 -20.13 8.68 8.61
N ALA A 18 -20.54 9.44 7.60
CA ALA A 18 -21.24 8.91 6.43
C ALA A 18 -20.33 8.04 5.56
N CYS A 19 -19.08 8.46 5.34
CA CYS A 19 -18.07 7.69 4.61
C CYS A 19 -17.70 6.38 5.34
N ILE A 20 -17.55 6.43 6.67
CA ILE A 20 -17.29 5.26 7.53
C ILE A 20 -18.46 4.25 7.48
N LYS A 21 -19.72 4.70 7.44
CA LYS A 21 -20.90 3.80 7.31
C LYS A 21 -21.00 3.13 5.95
N GLN A 22 -20.61 3.81 4.86
CA GLN A 22 -20.59 3.23 3.52
C GLN A 22 -19.52 2.11 3.40
N SER A 23 -18.36 2.31 4.04
CA SER A 23 -17.23 1.36 3.98
C SER A 23 -17.39 0.13 4.90
N ARG A 24 -18.06 0.28 6.06
CA ARG A 24 -18.34 -0.86 6.98
C ARG A 24 -19.27 -1.93 6.41
N ARG A 25 -19.93 -1.70 5.26
CA ARG A 25 -20.78 -2.71 4.62
C ARG A 25 -19.99 -3.75 3.80
N ILE A 26 -18.69 -3.56 3.60
CA ILE A 26 -17.83 -4.46 2.81
C ILE A 26 -16.82 -5.21 3.69
N SER A 27 -16.62 -4.77 4.95
CA SER A 27 -15.68 -5.40 5.88
C SER A 27 -16.33 -6.53 6.69
N SER A 28 -16.63 -7.64 6.01
CA SER A 28 -16.67 -8.95 6.66
C SER A 28 -15.87 -9.94 5.83
N PHE A 29 -14.59 -9.65 5.63
CA PHE A 29 -13.65 -10.63 5.13
C PHE A 29 -12.39 -10.56 5.98
N THR A 30 -12.42 -11.26 7.11
CA THR A 30 -11.25 -11.48 7.95
C THR A 30 -10.23 -12.30 7.15
N VAL A 31 -9.24 -11.64 6.58
CA VAL A 31 -8.03 -12.32 6.10
C VAL A 31 -7.16 -12.57 7.32
N LYS A 32 -7.29 -13.76 7.90
CA LYS A 32 -6.35 -14.24 8.91
C LYS A 32 -4.99 -14.36 8.24
N ASN A 33 -4.03 -13.57 8.72
CA ASN A 33 -2.60 -13.68 8.41
C ASN A 33 -2.14 -15.14 8.55
N LEU A 34 -1.91 -15.81 7.42
CA LEU A 34 -1.11 -17.02 7.42
C LEU A 34 0.36 -16.61 7.48
N HIS A 35 0.95 -16.86 8.65
CA HIS A 35 2.39 -17.04 8.77
C HIS A 35 2.80 -18.14 7.79
N VAL A 36 3.66 -17.82 6.82
CA VAL A 36 4.28 -18.82 5.94
C VAL A 36 5.37 -19.53 6.74
N SER A 37 4.97 -20.44 7.62
CA SER A 37 5.85 -21.45 8.18
C SER A 37 6.21 -22.43 7.07
N SER A 38 7.51 -22.60 6.82
CA SER A 38 8.12 -23.39 5.73
C SER A 38 7.95 -24.91 5.86
N ALA A 39 6.79 -25.40 6.32
CA ALA A 39 6.60 -26.82 6.60
C ALA A 39 5.15 -27.27 6.32
N ARG A 40 4.67 -27.07 5.09
CA ARG A 40 3.61 -27.93 4.54
C ARG A 40 3.64 -27.84 3.01
N ALA A 41 4.21 -28.84 2.38
CA ALA A 41 3.89 -29.16 0.99
C ALA A 41 2.42 -29.61 0.94
N GLN A 42 1.49 -28.66 1.05
CA GLN A 42 0.10 -28.91 0.69
C GLN A 42 0.11 -29.12 -0.81
N GLN A 43 -0.05 -30.38 -1.21
CA GLN A 43 -0.35 -30.74 -2.59
C GLN A 43 -1.63 -29.98 -2.96
N TYR A 44 -1.50 -28.86 -3.66
CA TYR A 44 -2.63 -28.25 -4.36
C TYR A 44 -3.03 -29.23 -5.46
N THR A 45 -3.92 -30.18 -5.15
CA THR A 45 -4.65 -30.92 -6.17
C THR A 45 -5.55 -29.90 -6.83
N ALA A 46 -5.16 -29.44 -8.02
CA ALA A 46 -5.98 -28.55 -8.82
C ALA A 46 -7.39 -29.16 -8.92
N PRO A 47 -8.47 -28.38 -8.71
CA PRO A 47 -9.82 -28.91 -8.90
C PRO A 47 -9.89 -29.46 -10.32
N THR A 48 -10.22 -30.74 -10.46
CA THR A 48 -10.44 -31.37 -11.77
C THR A 48 -11.55 -30.59 -12.45
N LEU A 49 -11.19 -29.70 -13.38
CA LEU A 49 -12.15 -29.02 -14.23
C LEU A 49 -12.96 -30.11 -14.93
N ALA A 50 -14.28 -30.11 -14.73
CA ALA A 50 -15.16 -31.11 -15.33
C ALA A 50 -14.97 -31.10 -16.86
N GLY A 51 -14.50 -32.22 -17.42
CA GLY A 51 -14.29 -32.39 -18.86
C GLY A 51 -12.82 -32.46 -19.33
N LEU A 52 -11.82 -32.33 -18.47
CA LEU A 52 -10.42 -32.63 -18.82
C LEU A 52 -10.12 -34.13 -18.64
N THR A 53 -9.44 -34.74 -19.61
CA THR A 53 -8.88 -36.09 -19.45
C THR A 53 -7.64 -36.05 -18.54
N ASP A 54 -7.29 -37.18 -17.93
CA ASP A 54 -6.13 -37.28 -17.04
C ASP A 54 -4.82 -36.87 -17.75
N GLU A 55 -4.67 -37.23 -19.03
CA GLU A 55 -3.54 -36.81 -19.85
C GLU A 55 -3.49 -35.28 -20.06
N GLN A 56 -4.64 -34.65 -20.29
CA GLN A 56 -4.73 -33.19 -20.43
C GLN A 56 -4.40 -32.50 -19.11
N ALA A 57 -4.86 -33.04 -17.98
CA ALA A 57 -4.54 -32.52 -16.66
C ALA A 57 -3.03 -32.58 -16.36
N ILE A 58 -2.38 -33.71 -16.69
CA ILE A 58 -0.93 -33.88 -16.54
C ILE A 58 -0.16 -32.90 -17.44
N LYS A 59 -0.59 -32.71 -18.69
CA LYS A 59 0.01 -31.72 -19.61
C LYS A 59 -0.11 -30.30 -19.07
N VAL A 60 -1.29 -29.90 -18.61
CA VAL A 60 -1.52 -28.58 -18.00
C VAL A 60 -0.65 -28.39 -16.76
N GLN A 61 -0.56 -29.38 -15.88
CA GLN A 61 0.27 -29.31 -14.69
C GLN A 61 1.76 -29.17 -15.03
N THR A 62 2.23 -29.93 -16.03
CA THR A 62 3.62 -29.86 -16.52
C THR A 62 3.93 -28.47 -17.09
N ILE A 63 3.02 -27.93 -17.91
CA ILE A 63 3.16 -26.57 -18.46
C ILE A 63 3.21 -25.53 -17.33
N ASN A 64 2.29 -25.59 -16.38
CA ASN A 64 2.25 -24.67 -15.25
C ASN A 64 3.54 -24.73 -14.40
N ASN A 65 4.05 -25.93 -14.16
CA ASN A 65 5.31 -26.11 -13.43
C ASN A 65 6.49 -25.52 -14.20
N ASN A 66 6.58 -25.76 -15.51
CA ASN A 66 7.63 -25.20 -16.36
C ASN A 66 7.56 -23.67 -16.42
N LEU A 67 6.36 -23.10 -16.51
CA LEU A 67 6.16 -21.65 -16.47
C LEU A 67 6.65 -21.06 -15.14
N ARG A 68 6.27 -21.66 -14.02
CA ARG A 68 6.74 -21.24 -12.68
C ARG A 68 8.26 -21.33 -12.56
N ALA A 69 8.85 -22.44 -13.02
CA ALA A 69 10.30 -22.63 -12.99
C ALA A 69 11.03 -21.55 -13.79
N ARG A 70 10.55 -21.21 -15.00
CA ARG A 70 11.11 -20.11 -15.81
C ARG A 70 11.02 -18.77 -15.09
N HIS A 71 9.89 -18.45 -14.47
CA HIS A 71 9.74 -17.20 -13.72
C HIS A 71 10.74 -17.08 -12.57
N VAL A 72 10.91 -18.15 -11.77
CA VAL A 72 11.89 -18.19 -10.68
C VAL A 72 13.31 -18.04 -11.21
N GLN A 73 13.63 -18.70 -12.33
CA GLN A 73 14.95 -18.61 -12.95
C GLN A 73 15.25 -17.19 -13.47
N ILE A 74 14.28 -16.53 -14.11
CA ILE A 74 14.41 -15.13 -14.56
C ILE A 74 14.68 -14.21 -13.36
N GLU A 75 13.96 -14.38 -12.25
CA GLU A 75 14.21 -13.60 -11.04
C GLU A 75 15.60 -13.87 -10.46
N ALA A 76 16.10 -15.11 -10.50
CA ALA A 76 17.45 -15.44 -10.04
C ALA A 76 18.53 -14.78 -10.90
N GLU A 77 18.38 -14.85 -12.23
CA GLU A 77 19.35 -14.35 -13.23
C GLU A 77 19.36 -12.82 -13.37
N MET A 78 18.34 -12.11 -12.87
CA MET A 78 18.28 -10.65 -12.94
C MET A 78 19.37 -9.99 -12.07
N ASP A 79 20.04 -8.98 -12.63
CA ASP A 79 21.12 -8.25 -11.98
C ASP A 79 20.66 -7.65 -10.63
N PRO A 80 21.46 -7.74 -9.55
CA PRO A 80 21.11 -7.15 -8.27
C PRO A 80 20.77 -5.66 -8.32
N ALA A 81 21.40 -4.87 -9.20
CA ALA A 81 21.06 -3.45 -9.33
C ALA A 81 19.68 -3.27 -9.97
N ASP A 82 19.36 -4.04 -11.01
CA ASP A 82 18.04 -4.04 -11.63
C ASP A 82 16.93 -4.48 -10.65
N LYS A 83 17.23 -5.43 -9.75
CA LYS A 83 16.32 -5.83 -8.65
C LYS A 83 16.03 -4.67 -7.71
N ASP A 84 17.04 -3.92 -7.30
CA ASP A 84 16.86 -2.76 -6.42
C ASP A 84 16.04 -1.65 -7.11
N VAL A 85 16.35 -1.35 -8.38
CA VAL A 85 15.60 -0.39 -9.19
C VAL A 85 14.14 -0.81 -9.32
N ALA A 86 13.87 -2.08 -9.61
CA ALA A 86 12.51 -2.62 -9.69
C ALA A 86 11.77 -2.54 -8.35
N ARG A 87 12.46 -2.83 -7.24
CA ARG A 87 11.92 -2.72 -5.88
C ARG A 87 11.49 -1.28 -5.57
N ARG A 88 12.36 -0.29 -5.80
CA ARG A 88 12.06 1.14 -5.57
C ARG A 88 10.90 1.63 -6.43
N LYS A 89 10.90 1.27 -7.73
CA LYS A 89 9.79 1.61 -8.64
C LYS A 89 8.46 1.05 -8.14
N ARG A 90 8.44 -0.20 -7.67
CA ARG A 90 7.25 -0.83 -7.09
C ARG A 90 6.76 -0.10 -5.84
N MET A 91 7.66 0.29 -4.94
CA MET A 91 7.31 1.05 -3.74
C MET A 91 6.69 2.40 -4.06
N ILE A 92 7.28 3.15 -5.01
CA ILE A 92 6.73 4.43 -5.46
C ILE A 92 5.36 4.23 -6.09
N TYR A 93 5.18 3.20 -6.93
CA TYR A 93 3.90 2.91 -7.54
C TYR A 93 2.83 2.57 -6.49
N ARG A 94 3.13 1.67 -5.55
CA ARG A 94 2.21 1.31 -4.45
C ARG A 94 1.80 2.52 -3.61
N SER A 95 2.70 3.50 -3.46
CA SER A 95 2.43 4.72 -2.69
C SER A 95 1.45 5.68 -3.38
N LYS A 96 1.33 5.58 -4.72
CA LYS A 96 0.44 6.42 -5.53
C LYS A 96 -0.92 5.79 -5.83
N GLN A 97 -1.09 4.50 -5.51
CA GLN A 97 -2.20 3.68 -6.00
C GLN A 97 -2.93 2.98 -4.83
N ARG A 98 -3.28 3.76 -3.82
CA ARG A 98 -3.98 3.29 -2.62
C ARG A 98 -5.49 3.53 -2.65
N GLY A 99 -5.98 4.31 -3.61
CA GLY A 99 -7.41 4.55 -3.84
C GLY A 99 -8.01 5.62 -2.92
N TRP A 100 -7.17 6.36 -2.21
CA TRP A 100 -7.57 7.51 -1.40
C TRP A 100 -6.66 8.69 -1.74
N LEU A 101 -7.22 9.66 -2.47
CA LEU A 101 -6.47 10.72 -3.12
C LEU A 101 -5.53 11.49 -2.18
N GLU A 102 -5.98 11.84 -0.98
CA GLU A 102 -5.18 12.57 0.00
C GLU A 102 -3.96 11.75 0.46
N ALA A 103 -4.14 10.46 0.70
CA ALA A 103 -3.04 9.56 1.05
C ALA A 103 -2.11 9.35 -0.14
N ASP A 104 -2.66 9.18 -1.34
CA ASP A 104 -1.90 9.00 -2.59
C ASP A 104 -1.02 10.21 -2.92
N ILE A 105 -1.53 11.42 -2.70
CA ILE A 105 -0.76 12.66 -2.89
C ILE A 105 0.37 12.73 -1.86
N LEU A 106 0.04 12.58 -0.58
CA LEU A 106 1.00 12.73 0.51
C LEU A 106 2.11 11.69 0.44
N MET A 107 1.73 10.41 0.33
CA MET A 107 2.69 9.31 0.24
C MET A 107 3.39 9.30 -1.11
N GLY A 108 2.67 9.60 -2.20
CA GLY A 108 3.23 9.60 -3.55
C GLY A 108 4.29 10.67 -3.74
N SER A 109 4.08 11.89 -3.23
CA SER A 109 5.08 12.96 -3.32
C SER A 109 6.31 12.65 -2.48
N TRP A 110 6.11 12.17 -1.25
CA TRP A 110 7.21 11.73 -0.40
C TRP A 110 7.99 10.58 -1.05
N ALA A 111 7.29 9.58 -1.58
CA ALA A 111 7.94 8.42 -2.18
C ALA A 111 8.82 8.78 -3.38
N VAL A 112 8.35 9.68 -4.24
CA VAL A 112 9.14 10.13 -5.42
C VAL A 112 10.41 10.88 -4.99
N GLU A 113 10.34 11.66 -3.92
CA GLU A 113 11.46 12.47 -3.44
C GLU A 113 12.49 11.64 -2.66
N PHE A 114 12.04 10.76 -1.77
CA PHE A 114 12.92 10.09 -0.80
C PHE A 114 13.27 8.65 -1.18
N VAL A 115 12.36 7.85 -1.76
CA VAL A 115 12.63 6.42 -2.05
C VAL A 115 13.87 6.18 -2.93
N PRO A 116 14.23 7.04 -3.90
CA PRO A 116 15.47 6.86 -4.67
C PRO A 116 16.76 6.96 -3.84
N THR A 117 16.73 7.66 -2.70
CA THR A 117 17.92 7.95 -1.88
C THR A 117 18.05 7.08 -0.63
N LEU A 118 17.02 6.29 -0.30
CA LEU A 118 17.01 5.43 0.89
C LEU A 118 18.03 4.29 0.81
N SER A 119 18.60 3.94 1.96
CA SER A 119 19.39 2.71 2.14
C SER A 119 18.51 1.45 2.10
N HIS A 120 19.10 0.27 1.92
CA HIS A 120 18.34 -1.00 1.90
C HIS A 120 17.56 -1.24 3.21
N ALA A 121 18.14 -0.94 4.38
CA ALA A 121 17.45 -1.08 5.66
C ALA A 121 16.23 -0.15 5.74
N GLN A 122 16.38 1.11 5.28
CA GLN A 122 15.27 2.05 5.22
C GLN A 122 14.19 1.61 4.20
N LEU A 123 14.57 0.98 3.09
CA LEU A 123 13.58 0.40 2.18
C LEU A 123 12.77 -0.72 2.87
N ASP A 124 13.38 -1.53 3.72
CA ASP A 124 12.69 -2.55 4.50
C ASP A 124 11.71 -1.93 5.52
N GLU A 125 12.13 -0.85 6.19
CA GLU A 125 11.24 -0.07 7.06
C GLU A 125 10.06 0.51 6.27
N TYR A 126 10.33 1.07 5.09
CA TYR A 126 9.30 1.65 4.25
C TYR A 126 8.32 0.59 3.74
N GLU A 127 8.81 -0.61 3.40
CA GLU A 127 7.97 -1.73 3.02
C GLU A 127 7.03 -2.14 4.15
N THR A 128 7.53 -2.12 5.39
CA THR A 128 6.73 -2.39 6.60
C THR A 128 5.60 -1.37 6.73
N ILE A 129 5.89 -0.08 6.53
CA ILE A 129 4.87 0.98 6.52
C ILE A 129 3.87 0.76 5.38
N LEU A 130 4.34 0.38 4.18
CA LEU A 130 3.48 0.19 3.02
C LEU A 130 2.52 -1.01 3.15
N ASN A 131 2.78 -1.94 4.06
CA ASN A 131 1.93 -3.10 4.30
C ASN A 131 0.73 -2.80 5.20
N GLU A 132 0.69 -1.62 5.80
CA GLU A 132 -0.45 -1.14 6.56
C GLU A 132 -1.61 -0.68 5.66
N GLU A 133 -2.81 -0.67 6.23
CA GLU A 133 -4.01 -0.16 5.58
C GLU A 133 -3.91 1.35 5.37
N THR A 134 -4.45 1.83 4.25
CA THR A 134 -4.33 3.24 3.85
C THR A 134 -4.91 4.20 4.91
N ILE A 135 -6.01 3.81 5.56
CA ILE A 135 -6.62 4.60 6.64
C ILE A 135 -5.70 4.69 7.87
N ASP A 136 -5.07 3.59 8.23
CA ASP A 136 -4.20 3.49 9.40
C ASP A 136 -2.93 4.29 9.17
N ILE A 137 -2.29 4.12 8.01
CA ILE A 137 -1.12 4.92 7.61
C ILE A 137 -1.42 6.41 7.72
N PHE A 138 -2.56 6.84 7.17
CA PHE A 138 -2.94 8.23 7.22
C PHE A 138 -3.16 8.74 8.65
N ASN A 139 -3.83 7.97 9.50
CA ASN A 139 -4.04 8.36 10.90
C ASN A 139 -2.73 8.43 11.68
N TYR A 140 -1.79 7.52 11.42
CA TYR A 140 -0.46 7.53 12.02
C TYR A 140 0.37 8.74 11.56
N ILE A 141 0.35 9.06 10.26
CA ILE A 141 1.07 10.20 9.71
C ILE A 141 0.50 11.53 10.22
N THR A 142 -0.83 11.61 10.36
CA THR A 142 -1.51 12.81 10.88
C THR A 142 -1.49 12.90 12.41
N GLY A 143 -0.96 11.88 13.10
CA GLY A 143 -0.88 11.84 14.56
C GLY A 143 -2.23 11.69 15.27
N LYS A 144 -3.27 11.24 14.56
CA LYS A 144 -4.60 11.00 15.13
C LYS A 144 -4.63 9.75 15.99
N ASP A 145 -3.97 8.69 15.52
CA ASP A 145 -3.86 7.41 16.21
C ASP A 145 -2.45 7.21 16.74
N ALA A 146 -2.35 6.49 17.86
CA ALA A 146 -1.05 6.09 18.41
C ALA A 146 -0.39 5.05 17.49
N LEU A 147 0.92 5.20 17.26
CA LEU A 147 1.69 4.23 16.50
C LEU A 147 1.68 2.87 17.21
N PRO A 148 1.46 1.74 16.51
CA PRO A 148 1.66 0.42 17.07
C PRO A 148 3.15 0.14 17.28
N ASP A 149 3.50 -0.75 18.22
CA ASP A 149 4.91 -1.00 18.62
C ASP A 149 5.83 -1.31 17.43
N ARG A 150 5.33 -2.05 16.43
CA ARG A 150 6.08 -2.38 15.21
C ARG A 150 6.49 -1.17 14.34
N LEU A 151 5.82 -0.02 14.48
CA LEU A 151 6.07 1.19 13.69
C LEU A 151 6.73 2.31 14.51
N LYS A 152 6.75 2.21 15.85
CA LYS A 152 7.26 3.27 16.74
C LYS A 152 8.75 3.54 16.55
N ASP A 153 9.51 2.47 16.31
CA ASP A 153 10.97 2.53 16.26
C ASP A 153 11.52 2.86 14.86
N LEU A 154 10.65 2.87 13.84
CA LEU A 154 11.05 3.15 12.46
C LEU A 154 11.41 4.63 12.30
N SER A 155 12.62 4.91 11.82
CA SER A 155 13.04 6.30 11.60
C SER A 155 12.21 6.96 10.50
N LEU A 156 11.88 6.19 9.46
CA LEU A 156 11.09 6.69 8.33
C LEU A 156 9.68 7.12 8.71
N MET A 157 9.07 6.49 9.72
CA MET A 157 7.75 6.91 10.17
C MET A 157 7.78 8.35 10.69
N LYS A 158 8.84 8.72 11.42
CA LYS A 158 9.04 10.08 11.94
C LYS A 158 9.31 11.07 10.81
N ASP A 159 10.12 10.69 9.83
CA ASP A 159 10.38 11.52 8.64
C ASP A 159 9.11 11.79 7.84
N LEU A 160 8.24 10.77 7.72
CA LEU A 160 6.96 10.87 7.02
C LEU A 160 5.97 11.77 7.78
N GLN A 161 5.91 11.67 9.10
CA GLN A 161 5.13 12.59 9.96
C GLN A 161 5.63 14.03 9.82
N ALA A 162 6.96 14.25 9.87
CA ALA A 162 7.56 15.58 9.70
C ALA A 162 7.25 16.16 8.31
N TYR A 163 7.30 15.33 7.27
CA TYR A 163 6.94 15.75 5.92
C TYR A 163 5.46 16.12 5.80
N ALA A 164 4.56 15.36 6.41
CA ALA A 164 3.12 15.68 6.40
C ALA A 164 2.82 17.02 7.07
N LEU A 165 3.49 17.32 8.18
CA LEU A 165 3.37 18.62 8.85
C LEU A 165 3.89 19.77 7.97
N LYS A 166 5.00 19.56 7.26
CA LYS A 166 5.60 20.56 6.37
C LYS A 166 4.78 20.81 5.11
N SER A 167 4.26 19.75 4.51
CA SER A 167 3.70 19.76 3.15
C SER A 167 2.31 20.40 3.04
N LYS A 168 1.63 20.66 4.18
CA LYS A 168 0.26 21.24 4.23
C LYS A 168 -0.66 20.65 3.15
N VAL A 169 -0.58 19.33 2.91
CA VAL A 169 -1.34 18.64 1.85
C VAL A 169 -2.85 18.81 2.01
N PHE A 170 -3.29 19.17 3.22
CA PHE A 170 -4.68 19.46 3.57
C PHE A 170 -5.16 20.88 3.24
N ASP A 171 -4.36 21.69 2.55
CA ASP A 171 -4.81 22.99 2.05
C ASP A 171 -5.89 22.79 0.97
N PRO A 172 -7.13 23.29 1.16
CA PRO A 172 -8.21 23.15 0.18
C PRO A 172 -7.86 23.67 -1.22
N ILE A 173 -7.00 24.69 -1.30
CA ILE A 173 -6.57 25.29 -2.58
C ILE A 173 -5.67 24.30 -3.32
N ARG A 174 -4.67 23.75 -2.63
CA ARG A 174 -3.71 22.79 -3.20
C ARG A 174 -4.39 21.47 -3.59
N TYR A 175 -5.38 21.02 -2.81
CA TYR A 175 -6.20 19.86 -3.17
C TYR A 175 -6.98 20.08 -4.47
N ALA A 176 -7.59 21.25 -4.64
CA ALA A 176 -8.34 21.60 -5.85
C ALA A 176 -7.43 21.72 -7.09
N GLU A 177 -6.22 22.23 -6.93
CA GLU A 177 -5.20 22.29 -7.99
C GLU A 177 -4.73 20.91 -8.41
N ILE A 178 -4.39 20.04 -7.45
CA ILE A 178 -3.93 18.68 -7.74
C ILE A 178 -5.03 17.89 -8.42
N LYS A 179 -6.28 17.96 -7.92
CA LYS A 179 -7.42 17.29 -8.56
C LYS A 179 -7.64 17.71 -10.02
N LYS A 180 -7.34 18.96 -10.37
CA LYS A 180 -7.44 19.47 -11.75
C LYS A 180 -6.26 19.08 -12.64
N THR A 181 -5.07 18.93 -12.06
CA THR A 181 -3.81 18.69 -12.81
C THR A 181 -3.42 17.23 -12.87
N SER A 182 -3.84 16.42 -11.91
CA SER A 182 -3.68 14.98 -11.97
C SER A 182 -4.62 14.43 -13.04
N ASN A 183 -4.06 14.02 -14.18
CA ASN A 183 -4.68 13.05 -15.09
C ASN A 183 -4.77 11.69 -14.35
N LEU A 184 -5.53 11.66 -13.26
CA LEU A 184 -5.90 10.46 -12.51
C LEU A 184 -7.20 9.85 -13.05
N THR A 185 -7.57 10.19 -14.30
CA THR A 185 -8.66 9.61 -15.08
C THR A 185 -8.12 9.16 -16.42
#